data_AF-A0AAE0YSA0-F1
#
_entry.id   AF-A0AAE0YSA0-F1
#
_cell.length_a   1.000
_cell.length_b   1.000
_cell.length_c   1.000
_cell.angle_alpha   90.00
_cell.angle_beta   90.00
_cell.angle_gamma   90.00
#
_symmetry.space_group_name_H-M   'P 1'
#
loop_
_entity.id
_entity.type
_entity.pdbx_description
1 polymer ?
#
loop_
_entity_poly.entity_id
_entity_poly.type
_entity_poly.pdbx_seq_one_letter_code
_entity_poly.pdbx_strand_id
1 'polypeptide(L)'
;RYCIHFYLFDYGREMGQFSVNIEGPRLVPQVVKRWSGSQKKAWINVGITLTTPAEWKLVLESHVGSGTHSDIALDDLQVYSGSCVFYSQHFLYFLFHLLRNI
;
A
#
# COMPACT_ATOMS: atom_id res chain seq x y z
N ARG A 1 7.70 4.73 -15.91
CA ARG A 1 6.68 4.98 -14.86
C ARG A 1 6.05 3.65 -14.50
N TYR A 2 5.72 3.45 -13.24
CA TYR A 2 5.04 2.27 -12.74
C TYR A 2 3.87 2.70 -11.85
N CYS A 3 2.76 1.99 -11.91
CA CYS A 3 1.70 2.08 -10.93
C CYS A 3 1.85 0.94 -9.94
N ILE A 4 1.90 1.30 -8.66
CA ILE A 4 1.82 0.36 -7.54
C ILE A 4 0.41 0.52 -6.97
N HIS A 5 -0.35 -0.57 -6.96
CA HIS A 5 -1.74 -0.60 -6.55
C HIS A 5 -1.97 -1.70 -5.52
N PHE A 6 -2.72 -1.41 -4.45
CA PHE A 6 -3.07 -2.39 -3.42
C PHE A 6 -4.24 -1.88 -2.56
N TYR A 7 -4.82 -2.77 -1.76
CA TYR A 7 -5.73 -2.41 -0.69
C TYR A 7 -5.02 -2.43 0.66
N LEU A 8 -5.23 -1.39 1.47
CA LEU A 8 -4.70 -1.24 2.82
C LEU A 8 -5.84 -1.21 3.84
N PHE A 9 -5.77 -2.05 4.85
CA PHE A 9 -6.52 -1.90 6.09
C PHE A 9 -5.54 -1.49 7.19
N ASP A 10 -5.77 -0.33 7.81
CA ASP A 10 -4.87 0.26 8.81
C ASP A 10 -5.74 0.95 9.87
N TYR A 11 -6.07 0.22 10.94
CA TYR A 11 -7.02 0.68 11.94
C TYR A 11 -6.72 0.10 13.32
N GLY A 12 -6.77 0.97 14.34
CA GLY A 12 -6.43 0.59 15.70
C GLY A 12 -6.20 1.78 16.60
N ARG A 13 -6.26 1.58 17.92
CA ARG A 13 -6.00 2.66 18.89
C ARG A 13 -4.52 2.95 19.06
N GLU A 14 -3.68 1.93 18.86
CA GLU A 14 -2.24 1.97 19.10
C GLU A 14 -1.47 1.72 17.80
N MET A 15 -2.01 2.20 16.68
CA MET A 15 -1.35 2.12 15.39
C MET A 15 0.04 2.77 15.46
N GLY A 16 1.02 2.07 14.93
CA GLY A 16 2.31 2.67 14.64
C GLY A 16 2.30 3.36 13.27
N GLN A 17 3.17 2.90 12.39
CA GLN A 17 3.38 3.50 11.08
C GLN A 17 3.48 2.44 10.00
N PHE A 18 2.82 2.68 8.87
CA PHE A 18 3.04 1.92 7.65
C PHE A 18 3.66 2.83 6.60
N SER A 19 4.67 2.34 5.87
CA SER A 19 5.33 3.09 4.82
C SER A 19 5.62 2.24 3.58
N VAL A 20 5.51 2.89 2.43
CA VAL A 20 5.91 2.39 1.13
C VAL A 20 7.19 3.12 0.75
N ASN A 21 8.28 2.37 0.71
CA ASN A 21 9.61 2.86 0.39
C ASN A 21 10.09 2.25 -0.93
N ILE A 22 10.96 2.97 -1.63
CA ILE A 22 11.59 2.51 -2.87
C ILE A 22 13.10 2.60 -2.69
N GLU A 23 13.79 1.54 -3.04
CA GLU A 23 15.26 1.44 -3.01
C GLU A 23 15.79 0.77 -4.25
N GLY A 24 17.10 0.86 -4.52
CA GLY A 24 17.72 0.19 -5.65
C GLY A 24 19.22 0.52 -5.75
N PRO A 25 19.99 -0.21 -6.58
CA PRO A 25 21.44 -0.07 -6.66
C PRO A 25 21.93 1.34 -7.04
N ARG A 26 21.11 2.08 -7.79
CA ARG A 26 21.38 3.44 -8.26
C ARG A 26 20.34 4.45 -7.74
N LEU A 27 19.63 4.10 -6.67
CA LEU A 27 18.61 4.95 -6.08
C LEU A 27 18.99 5.28 -4.64
N VAL A 28 18.75 6.53 -4.26
CA VAL A 28 18.72 6.89 -2.84
C VAL A 28 17.42 6.31 -2.26
N PRO A 29 17.49 5.46 -1.22
CA PRO A 29 16.29 4.94 -0.57
C PRO A 29 15.39 6.09 -0.12
N GLN A 30 14.10 6.00 -0.45
CA GLN A 30 13.15 7.07 -0.15
C GLN A 30 11.77 6.54 0.20
N VAL A 31 11.10 7.26 1.09
CA VAL A 31 9.71 7.02 1.46
C VAL A 31 8.81 7.67 0.43
N VAL A 32 8.01 6.89 -0.26
CA VAL A 32 7.07 7.39 -1.28
C VAL A 32 5.69 7.66 -0.70
N LYS A 33 5.26 6.85 0.26
CA LYS A 33 4.01 7.08 0.98
C LYS A 33 4.11 6.56 2.41
N ARG A 34 3.42 7.23 3.32
CA ARG A 34 3.41 6.90 4.74
C ARG A 34 2.03 7.16 5.33
N TRP A 35 1.59 6.25 6.17
CA TRP A 35 0.41 6.35 7.01
C TRP A 35 0.86 6.22 8.46
N SER A 36 0.35 7.09 9.32
CA SER A 36 0.68 7.10 10.75
C SER A 36 -0.62 7.19 11.54
N GLY A 37 -0.71 6.44 12.63
CA GLY A 37 -1.92 6.39 13.44
C GLY A 37 -3.08 5.68 12.74
N SER A 38 -4.24 5.64 13.41
CA SER A 38 -5.45 5.03 12.85
C SER A 38 -5.88 5.72 11.57
N GLN A 39 -6.09 4.95 10.51
CA GLN A 39 -6.83 5.43 9.35
C GLN A 39 -8.32 5.15 9.57
N LYS A 40 -9.03 4.77 8.51
CA LYS A 40 -10.45 4.39 8.57
C LYS A 40 -10.60 2.90 8.87
N LYS A 41 -11.69 2.50 9.56
CA LYS A 41 -12.09 1.10 9.73
C LYS A 41 -12.70 0.52 8.43
N ALA A 42 -11.95 0.59 7.34
CA ALA A 42 -12.35 0.10 6.03
C ALA A 42 -11.13 0.01 5.12
N TRP A 43 -11.20 -0.86 4.11
CA TRP A 43 -10.17 -0.97 3.08
C TRP A 43 -9.99 0.34 2.32
N ILE A 44 -8.74 0.76 2.17
CA ILE A 44 -8.28 1.93 1.41
C ILE A 44 -7.66 1.40 0.13
N ASN A 45 -8.22 1.80 -1.01
CA ASN A 45 -7.60 1.54 -2.30
C ASN A 45 -6.46 2.55 -2.50
N VAL A 46 -5.23 2.06 -2.64
CA VAL A 46 -4.02 2.86 -2.74
C VAL A 46 -3.44 2.73 -4.15
N GLY A 47 -3.23 3.85 -4.83
CA GLY A 47 -2.51 3.93 -6.10
C GLY A 47 -1.35 4.91 -6.01
N ILE A 48 -0.13 4.44 -6.27
CA ILE A 48 1.09 5.23 -6.23
C ILE A 48 1.76 5.19 -7.61
N THR A 49 1.89 6.36 -8.25
CA THR A 49 2.65 6.47 -9.50
C THR A 49 4.12 6.73 -9.18
N LEU A 50 4.97 5.74 -9.47
CA LEU A 50 6.41 5.85 -9.36
C LEU A 50 7.03 6.27 -10.70
N THR A 51 7.79 7.37 -10.69
CA THR A 51 8.60 7.80 -11.84
C THR A 51 10.07 7.62 -11.53
N THR A 52 10.67 6.58 -12.08
CA THR A 52 12.11 6.34 -12.01
C THR A 52 12.59 5.65 -13.30
N PRO A 53 13.76 6.03 -13.84
CA PRO A 53 14.43 5.29 -14.91
C PRO A 53 15.32 4.16 -14.39
N ALA A 54 15.59 4.11 -13.08
CA ALA A 54 16.48 3.12 -12.47
C ALA A 54 15.73 1.86 -12.03
N GLU A 55 16.48 0.76 -11.88
CA GLU A 55 16.00 -0.45 -11.22
C GLU A 55 15.65 -0.17 -9.77
N TRP A 56 14.57 -0.78 -9.30
CA TRP A 56 13.99 -0.48 -8.00
C TRP A 56 13.37 -1.72 -7.35
N LYS A 57 13.27 -1.68 -6.03
CA LYS A 57 12.54 -2.62 -5.18
C LYS A 57 11.47 -1.87 -4.41
N LEU A 58 10.30 -2.49 -4.29
CA LEU A 58 9.24 -2.04 -3.40
C LEU A 58 9.52 -2.57 -1.99
N VAL A 59 9.55 -1.68 -1.01
CA VAL A 59 9.69 -2.05 0.41
C VAL A 59 8.44 -1.57 1.14
N LEU A 60 7.70 -2.52 1.72
CA LEU A 60 6.51 -2.27 2.53
C LEU A 60 6.90 -2.50 3.99
N GLU A 61 6.93 -1.42 4.76
CA GLU A 61 7.48 -1.44 6.11
C GLU A 61 6.43 -1.00 7.13
N SER A 62 6.19 -1.84 8.12
CA SER A 62 5.31 -1.56 9.25
C SER A 62 6.11 -1.46 10.55
N HIS A 63 5.92 -0.37 11.29
CA HIS A 63 6.37 -0.21 12.66
C HIS A 63 5.17 -0.41 13.58
N VAL A 64 5.31 -1.33 14.54
CA VAL A 64 4.31 -1.54 15.60
C VAL A 64 4.27 -0.30 16.49
N GLY A 65 3.07 0.13 16.87
CA GLY A 65 2.90 1.24 17.81
C GLY A 65 3.13 0.81 19.25
N SER A 66 2.55 1.54 20.20
CA SER A 66 2.80 1.33 21.64
C SER A 66 2.10 0.11 22.25
N GLY A 67 1.28 -0.63 21.48
CA GLY A 67 0.56 -1.80 21.99
C GLY A 67 -0.01 -2.68 20.89
N THR A 68 -0.94 -3.56 21.25
CA THR A 68 -1.45 -4.65 20.39
C THR A 68 -2.84 -4.37 19.81
N HIS A 69 -3.45 -3.22 20.12
CA HIS A 69 -4.81 -2.90 19.68
C HIS A 69 -4.82 -2.22 18.30
N SER A 70 -4.17 -2.87 17.33
CA SER A 70 -3.95 -2.35 15.98
C SER A 70 -3.69 -3.45 14.96
N ASP A 71 -4.33 -3.35 13.79
CA ASP A 71 -4.12 -4.27 12.68
C ASP A 71 -3.70 -3.52 11.41
N ILE A 72 -2.71 -4.08 10.71
CA ILE A 72 -2.34 -3.71 9.34
C ILE A 72 -2.53 -4.94 8.47
N ALA A 73 -3.31 -4.80 7.40
CA ALA A 73 -3.46 -5.83 6.38
C ALA A 73 -3.34 -5.23 4.97
N LEU A 74 -2.78 -6.01 4.06
CA LEU A 74 -2.57 -5.66 2.66
C LEU A 74 -3.21 -6.73 1.79
N ASP A 75 -3.86 -6.32 0.70
CA ASP A 75 -4.48 -7.24 -0.26
C ASP A 75 -4.35 -6.73 -1.70
N ASP A 76 -4.48 -7.64 -2.67
CA ASP A 76 -4.43 -7.41 -4.12
C ASP A 76 -3.27 -6.50 -4.59
N LEU A 77 -2.04 -6.74 -4.12
CA LEU A 77 -0.87 -5.98 -4.57
C LEU A 77 -0.58 -6.24 -6.06
N GLN A 78 -0.63 -5.16 -6.85
CA GLN A 78 -0.34 -5.15 -8.28
C GLN A 78 0.68 -4.08 -8.62
N VAL A 79 1.59 -4.42 -9.54
CA VAL A 79 2.55 -3.47 -10.12
C VAL A 79 2.48 -3.60 -11.63
N TYR A 80 2.21 -2.49 -12.31
CA TYR A 80 2.14 -2.47 -13.77
C TYR A 80 2.78 -1.22 -14.36
N SER A 81 3.21 -1.31 -15.62
CA SER A 81 3.82 -0.19 -16.33
C SER A 81 2.80 0.92 -16.60
N GLY A 82 3.18 2.17 -16.36
CA GLY A 82 2.32 3.34 -16.60
C GLY A 82 2.11 4.20 -15.36
N SER A 83 1.20 5.17 -15.47
CA SER A 83 0.68 5.92 -14.32
C SER A 83 -0.54 5.21 -13.74
N CYS A 84 -0.81 5.39 -12.46
CA CYS A 84 -2.07 4.94 -11.88
C CYS A 84 -3.23 5.74 -12.48
N VAL A 85 -4.24 5.03 -12.96
CA VAL A 85 -5.49 5.59 -13.46
C VAL A 85 -6.56 5.26 -12.44
N PHE A 86 -7.02 6.27 -11.71
CA PHE A 86 -8.22 6.13 -10.88
C PHE A 86 -9.42 6.16 -11.81
N TYR A 87 -9.85 4.99 -12.26
CA TYR A 87 -11.19 4.88 -12.84
C TYR A 87 -12.19 5.18 -11.72
N SER A 88 -13.11 6.12 -11.93
CA SER A 88 -14.29 6.23 -11.07
C SER A 88 -14.93 4.85 -11.05
N GLN A 89 -14.95 4.19 -9.89
CA GLN A 89 -15.41 2.81 -9.75
C GLN A 89 -16.86 2.64 -10.26
N HIS A 90 -16.99 2.28 -11.52
CA HIS A 90 -18.10 1.49 -12.05
C HIS A 90 -17.49 0.52 -13.07
N PHE A 91 -17.84 -0.76 -12.91
CA PHE A 91 -17.39 -1.95 -13.68
C PHE A 91 -16.00 -2.47 -13.27
N LEU A 92 -15.77 -3.70 -12.81
CA LEU A 92 -16.58 -4.93 -12.69
C LEU A 92 -16.10 -5.69 -11.44
N TYR A 93 -17.00 -5.97 -10.50
CA TYR A 93 -16.76 -7.04 -9.52
C TYR A 93 -16.82 -8.37 -10.27
N PHE A 94 -15.70 -9.02 -10.56
CA PHE A 94 -15.63 -10.48 -10.69
C PHE A 94 -14.18 -10.97 -10.52
N LEU A 95 -14.01 -11.92 -9.58
CA LEU A 95 -12.80 -12.67 -9.18
C LEU A 95 -11.72 -11.83 -8.46
N PHE A 96 -11.40 -11.98 -7.17
CA PHE A 96 -11.52 -13.11 -6.25
C PHE A 96 -12.22 -12.72 -4.94
N HIS A 97 -13.33 -13.41 -4.67
CA HIS A 97 -13.86 -13.57 -3.33
C HIS A 97 -13.18 -14.83 -2.77
N LEU A 98 -12.14 -14.67 -1.95
CA LEU A 98 -11.43 -15.65 -1.10
C LEU A 98 -10.09 -14.98 -0.78
N LEU A 99 -9.87 -14.30 0.34
CA LEU A 99 -9.86 -14.85 1.70
C LEU A 99 -10.18 -13.73 2.71
N ARG A 100 -11.43 -13.62 3.15
CA ARG A 100 -11.75 -13.00 4.45
C ARG A 100 -11.95 -14.11 5.45
N ASN A 101 -10.86 -14.52 6.11
CA ASN A 101 -10.84 -15.20 7.41
C ASN A 101 -9.38 -15.44 7.80
N ILE A 102 -8.77 -14.42 8.42
CA ILE A 102 -7.86 -14.59 9.56
C ILE A 102 -8.34 -13.59 10.61
#